data_AF-A0A524JS55-F1
#
_entry.id   AF-A0A524JS55-F1
#
_cell.length_a   1.000
_cell.length_b   1.000
_cell.length_c   1.000
_cell.angle_alpha   90.00
_cell.angle_beta   90.00
_cell.angle_gamma   90.00
#
_symmetry.space_group_name_H-M   'P 1'
#
loop_
_entity.id
_entity.type
_entity.pdbx_description
1 polymer ?
#
loop_
_entity_poly.entity_id
_entity_poly.type
_entity_poly.pdbx_seq_one_letter_code
_entity_poly.pdbx_strand_id
1 'polypeptide(L)'
;MIKYVLVLSLIVLTPFIAMADSPFPVCKDNPNGVVKDYYESGALKTEWNCKDGHLNGITNMYYENGQLHKESNYLNDERQEITTSWYEGGELKSVCNFNNGKLNGEHKILNKDGSIKELAYYKDGVELDQN
;
A
#
# COMPACT_ATOMS: atom_id res chain seq x y z
N MET A 1 -39.00 -39.60 -34.50
CA MET A 1 -38.00 -38.76 -35.17
C MET A 1 -38.09 -37.35 -34.60
N ILE A 2 -37.31 -37.08 -33.54
CA ILE A 2 -37.30 -35.77 -32.87
C ILE A 2 -36.16 -34.97 -33.49
N LYS A 3 -36.49 -33.81 -34.09
CA LYS A 3 -35.55 -32.92 -34.76
C LYS A 3 -34.81 -32.08 -33.73
N TYR A 4 -33.48 -32.10 -33.77
CA TYR A 4 -32.62 -31.17 -33.05
C TYR A 4 -32.73 -29.78 -33.70
N VAL A 5 -33.09 -28.76 -32.92
CA VAL A 5 -32.93 -27.35 -33.33
C VAL A 5 -31.69 -26.83 -32.62
N LEU A 6 -30.65 -26.55 -33.39
CA LEU A 6 -29.43 -25.88 -32.95
C LEU A 6 -29.76 -24.46 -32.52
N VAL A 7 -29.69 -24.18 -31.22
CA VAL A 7 -29.64 -22.81 -30.69
C VAL A 7 -28.17 -22.39 -30.71
N LEU A 8 -27.78 -21.60 -31.71
CA LEU A 8 -26.51 -20.90 -31.72
C LEU A 8 -26.53 -19.84 -30.61
N SER A 9 -25.92 -20.16 -29.48
CA SER A 9 -25.69 -19.22 -28.39
C SER A 9 -24.71 -18.13 -28.87
N LEU A 10 -25.20 -16.89 -28.94
CA LEU A 10 -24.33 -15.71 -28.94
C LEU A 10 -23.58 -15.68 -27.61
N ILE A 11 -22.26 -15.88 -27.65
CA ILE A 11 -21.37 -15.49 -26.58
C ILE A 11 -20.47 -14.39 -27.13
N VAL A 12 -20.87 -13.14 -26.95
CA VAL A 12 -19.93 -12.02 -27.07
C VAL A 12 -19.21 -11.93 -25.73
N LEU A 13 -18.09 -12.64 -25.64
CA LEU A 13 -17.15 -12.59 -24.53
C LEU A 13 -16.36 -11.29 -24.64
N THR A 14 -16.81 -10.26 -23.93
CA THR A 14 -15.85 -9.35 -23.30
C THR A 14 -16.19 -9.35 -21.81
N PRO A 15 -15.34 -9.93 -20.95
CA PRO A 15 -15.54 -9.81 -19.52
C PRO A 15 -15.43 -8.32 -19.20
N PHE A 16 -16.49 -7.73 -18.66
CA PHE A 16 -16.31 -6.51 -17.88
C PHE A 16 -15.55 -6.98 -16.64
N ILE A 17 -14.22 -6.99 -16.76
CA ILE A 17 -13.34 -7.16 -15.62
C ILE A 17 -13.77 -6.04 -14.68
N ALA A 18 -14.41 -6.41 -13.58
CA ALA A 18 -14.46 -5.56 -12.42
C ALA A 18 -12.99 -5.32 -12.06
N MET A 19 -12.41 -4.26 -12.62
CA MET A 19 -11.20 -3.68 -12.07
C MET A 19 -11.63 -3.34 -10.66
N ALA A 20 -11.10 -4.06 -9.68
CA ALA A 20 -11.37 -3.73 -8.29
C ALA A 20 -11.08 -2.25 -8.15
N ASP A 21 -12.13 -1.46 -7.83
CA ASP A 21 -11.95 -0.04 -7.57
C ASP A 21 -10.80 0.10 -6.57
N SER A 22 -9.91 1.06 -6.79
CA SER A 22 -8.79 1.30 -5.86
C SER A 22 -9.34 1.36 -4.43
N PRO A 23 -8.78 0.60 -3.47
CA PRO A 23 -9.19 0.70 -2.07
C PRO A 23 -8.87 2.06 -1.48
N PHE A 24 -8.07 2.87 -2.18
CA PHE A 24 -7.72 4.23 -1.80
C PHE A 24 -8.49 5.23 -2.67
N PRO A 25 -9.63 5.77 -2.19
CA PRO A 25 -10.46 6.67 -2.99
C PRO A 25 -9.73 7.95 -3.41
N VAL A 26 -8.63 8.31 -2.73
CA VAL A 26 -7.80 9.48 -3.03
C VAL A 26 -7.30 9.52 -4.47
N CYS A 27 -6.91 8.37 -5.05
CA CYS A 27 -6.44 8.32 -6.43
C CYS A 27 -7.58 8.23 -7.44
N LYS A 28 -8.80 7.84 -7.03
CA LYS A 28 -9.96 7.78 -7.93
C LYS A 28 -10.32 9.16 -8.49
N ASP A 29 -10.33 10.18 -7.63
CA ASP A 29 -10.68 11.54 -8.03
C ASP A 29 -9.50 12.27 -8.70
N ASN A 30 -8.28 11.81 -8.48
CA ASN A 30 -7.07 12.41 -9.03
C ASN A 30 -6.10 11.32 -9.52
N PRO A 31 -6.40 10.74 -10.70
CA PRO A 31 -5.79 9.49 -11.12
C PRO A 31 -4.32 9.59 -11.47
N ASN A 32 -3.78 10.79 -11.70
CA ASN A 32 -2.40 10.97 -12.12
C ASN A 32 -1.76 12.17 -11.43
N GLY A 33 -0.67 11.93 -10.71
CA GLY A 33 0.13 12.97 -10.05
C GLY A 33 0.19 12.78 -8.54
N VAL A 34 0.54 13.85 -7.83
CA VAL A 34 0.66 13.84 -6.37
C VAL A 34 -0.58 14.46 -5.74
N VAL A 35 -1.26 13.71 -4.90
CA VAL A 35 -2.37 14.20 -4.06
C VAL A 35 -1.84 14.48 -2.67
N LYS A 36 -2.28 15.58 -2.06
CA LYS A 36 -1.84 16.00 -0.73
C LYS A 36 -3.03 16.20 0.21
N ASP A 37 -2.87 15.77 1.46
CA ASP A 37 -3.76 16.07 2.58
C ASP A 37 -3.00 16.88 3.63
N TYR A 38 -3.73 17.70 4.38
CA TYR A 38 -3.17 18.65 5.33
C TYR A 38 -3.87 18.54 6.68
N TYR A 39 -3.15 18.88 7.75
CA TYR A 39 -3.73 19.09 9.07
C TYR A 39 -4.61 20.35 9.09
N GLU A 40 -5.43 20.51 10.12
CA GLU A 40 -6.25 21.73 10.31
C GLU A 40 -5.39 23.00 10.42
N SER A 41 -4.16 22.87 10.92
CA SER A 41 -3.16 23.95 10.94
C SER A 41 -2.64 24.35 9.56
N GLY A 42 -2.92 23.58 8.51
CA GLY A 42 -2.36 23.74 7.17
C GLY A 42 -1.00 23.05 6.97
N ALA A 43 -0.47 22.39 8.00
CA ALA A 43 0.74 21.58 7.85
C ALA A 43 0.49 20.37 6.94
N LEU A 44 1.46 20.00 6.11
CA LEU A 44 1.36 18.84 5.24
C LEU A 44 1.25 17.56 6.08
N LYS A 45 0.25 16.73 5.78
CA LYS A 45 -0.04 15.50 6.53
C LYS A 45 0.28 14.26 5.73
N THR A 46 -0.07 14.23 4.45
CA THR A 46 0.20 13.06 3.60
C THR A 46 0.37 13.48 2.15
N GLU A 47 1.25 12.79 1.44
CA GLU A 47 1.43 12.88 -0.01
C GLU A 47 1.30 11.49 -0.61
N TRP A 48 0.37 11.31 -1.55
CA TRP A 48 0.16 10.09 -2.30
C TRP A 48 0.56 10.30 -3.75
N ASN A 49 1.41 9.41 -4.28
CA ASN A 49 1.65 9.34 -5.72
C ASN A 49 0.60 8.43 -6.36
N CYS A 50 -0.17 8.98 -7.29
CA CYS A 50 -1.24 8.30 -8.01
C CYS A 50 -0.88 8.14 -9.49
N LYS A 51 -1.21 6.97 -10.05
CA LYS A 51 -1.13 6.67 -11.48
C LYS A 51 -2.31 5.79 -11.88
N ASP A 52 -3.00 6.19 -12.95
CA ASP A 52 -4.17 5.48 -13.49
C ASP A 52 -5.26 5.16 -12.45
N GLY A 53 -5.42 6.03 -11.44
CA GLY A 53 -6.43 5.85 -10.39
C GLY A 53 -5.99 5.02 -9.18
N HIS A 54 -4.72 4.58 -9.15
CA HIS A 54 -4.15 3.74 -8.10
C HIS A 54 -2.92 4.38 -7.46
N LEU A 55 -2.59 4.03 -6.21
CA LEU A 55 -1.32 4.38 -5.60
C LEU A 55 -0.17 3.73 -6.37
N ASN A 56 0.81 4.55 -6.76
CA ASN A 56 1.95 4.12 -7.54
C ASN A 56 3.15 5.01 -7.24
N GLY A 57 4.18 4.45 -6.62
CA GLY A 57 5.36 5.14 -6.12
C GLY A 57 5.30 5.40 -4.62
N ILE A 58 6.14 6.35 -4.17
CA ILE A 58 6.31 6.66 -2.76
C ILE A 58 5.09 7.39 -2.20
N THR A 59 4.66 7.02 -1.01
CA THR A 59 3.67 7.74 -0.22
C THR A 59 4.30 8.14 1.10
N ASN A 60 4.22 9.42 1.44
CA ASN A 60 4.80 9.99 2.65
C ASN A 60 3.71 10.48 3.58
N MET A 61 3.85 10.19 4.87
CA MET A 61 3.05 10.77 5.94
C MET A 61 3.97 11.54 6.87
N TYR A 62 3.49 12.68 7.35
CA TYR A 62 4.25 13.60 8.18
C TYR A 62 3.56 13.80 9.51
N TYR A 63 4.34 14.10 10.54
CA TYR A 63 3.85 14.71 11.76
C TYR A 63 3.49 16.18 11.49
N GLU A 64 2.67 16.77 12.36
CA GLU A 64 2.25 18.17 12.21
C GLU A 64 3.41 19.17 12.31
N ASN A 65 4.51 18.77 12.95
CA ASN A 65 5.77 19.53 12.98
C ASN A 65 6.56 19.46 11.65
N GLY A 66 6.05 18.76 10.63
CA GLY A 66 6.66 18.60 9.31
C GLY A 66 7.67 17.46 9.19
N GLN A 67 7.98 16.74 10.28
CA GLN A 67 8.89 15.60 10.22
C GLN A 67 8.22 14.37 9.60
N LEU A 68 9.02 13.55 8.92
CA LEU A 68 8.52 12.34 8.28
C LEU A 68 8.11 11.31 9.34
N HIS A 69 6.84 10.92 9.31
CA HIS A 69 6.29 9.89 10.19
C HIS A 69 6.39 8.51 9.53
N LYS A 70 6.10 8.42 8.23
CA LYS A 70 6.08 7.14 7.51
C LYS A 70 6.33 7.34 6.02
N GLU A 71 7.09 6.42 5.44
CA GLU A 71 7.32 6.31 4.00
C GLU A 71 6.99 4.87 3.56
N SER A 72 6.23 4.74 2.49
CA SER A 72 5.84 3.45 1.91
C SER A 72 5.87 3.53 0.39
N ASN A 73 6.42 2.49 -0.26
CA ASN A 73 6.34 2.34 -1.71
C ASN A 73 5.10 1.52 -2.11
N TYR A 74 4.43 1.92 -3.19
CA TYR A 74 3.24 1.25 -3.70
C TYR A 74 3.37 0.97 -5.20
N LEU A 75 2.79 -0.16 -5.64
CA LEU A 75 2.60 -0.47 -7.05
C LEU A 75 1.16 -0.97 -7.22
N ASN A 76 0.32 -0.17 -7.89
CA ASN A 76 -1.09 -0.46 -8.12
C ASN A 76 -1.83 -0.81 -6.82
N ASP A 77 -1.78 0.09 -5.84
CA ASP A 77 -2.36 -0.05 -4.49
C ASP A 77 -1.73 -1.12 -3.57
N GLU A 78 -0.85 -1.96 -4.09
CA GLU A 78 -0.13 -2.94 -3.28
C GLU A 78 1.17 -2.35 -2.74
N ARG A 79 1.38 -2.48 -1.42
CA ARG A 79 2.66 -2.09 -0.81
C ARG A 79 3.79 -2.97 -1.33
N GLN A 80 4.90 -2.33 -1.65
CA GLN A 80 6.11 -2.95 -2.13
C GLN A 80 7.29 -2.59 -1.25
N GLU A 81 8.28 -3.46 -1.24
CA GLU A 81 9.61 -3.23 -0.66
C GLU A 81 9.54 -2.74 0.78
N ILE A 82 10.33 -1.74 1.14
CA ILE A 82 10.48 -1.27 2.51
C ILE A 82 9.41 -0.22 2.81
N THR A 83 8.71 -0.42 3.91
CA THR A 83 7.99 0.64 4.63
C THR A 83 8.77 1.00 5.87
N THR A 84 9.07 2.29 6.03
CA THR A 84 9.78 2.81 7.19
C THR A 84 8.87 3.77 7.95
N SER A 85 8.93 3.73 9.28
CA SER A 85 8.32 4.75 10.12
C SER A 85 9.31 5.27 11.15
N TRP A 86 9.09 6.52 11.56
CA TRP A 86 9.92 7.24 12.52
C TRP A 86 9.07 7.77 13.66
N TYR A 87 9.73 8.05 14.79
CA TYR A 87 9.17 8.85 15.85
C TYR A 87 9.20 10.34 15.49
N GLU A 88 8.46 11.15 16.24
CA GLU A 88 8.39 12.61 16.04
C GLU A 88 9.72 13.35 16.28
N GLY A 89 10.74 12.69 16.84
CA GLY A 89 12.11 13.23 16.92
C GLY A 89 12.99 12.85 15.73
N GLY A 90 12.45 12.07 14.77
CA GLY A 90 13.17 11.56 13.61
C GLY A 90 13.89 10.21 13.86
N GLU A 91 13.80 9.65 15.06
CA GLU A 91 14.39 8.35 15.37
C GLU A 91 13.64 7.24 14.66
N LEU A 92 14.36 6.22 14.18
CA LEU A 92 13.76 5.08 13.52
C LEU A 92 12.82 4.33 14.47
N LYS A 93 11.57 4.10 14.04
CA LYS A 93 10.54 3.44 14.83
C LYS A 93 10.23 2.05 14.32
N SER A 94 10.12 1.87 13.00
CA SER A 94 9.93 0.55 12.42
C SER A 94 10.42 0.45 10.99
N VAL A 95 10.81 -0.76 10.60
CA VAL A 95 11.11 -1.15 9.22
C VAL A 95 10.36 -2.44 8.93
N CYS A 96 9.59 -2.46 7.85
CA CYS A 96 8.82 -3.62 7.43
C CYS A 96 9.06 -3.86 5.94
N ASN A 97 9.37 -5.08 5.55
CA ASN A 97 9.45 -5.44 4.13
C ASN A 97 8.12 -6.02 3.64
N PHE A 98 7.70 -5.59 2.45
CA PHE A 98 6.49 -6.01 1.77
C PHE A 98 6.82 -6.50 0.35
N ASN A 99 6.01 -7.44 -0.13
CA ASN A 99 6.00 -7.87 -1.52
C ASN A 99 4.54 -8.14 -1.89
N ASN A 100 4.01 -7.42 -2.89
CA ASN A 100 2.61 -7.52 -3.31
C ASN A 100 1.62 -7.43 -2.14
N GLY A 101 1.81 -6.41 -1.29
CA GLY A 101 0.97 -6.13 -0.13
C GLY A 101 1.17 -7.06 1.07
N LYS A 102 1.99 -8.11 0.98
CA LYS A 102 2.24 -9.07 2.06
C LYS A 102 3.58 -8.83 2.74
N LEU A 103 3.66 -9.00 4.06
CA LEU A 103 4.93 -8.96 4.77
C LEU A 103 5.88 -10.03 4.24
N ASN A 104 7.10 -9.64 3.87
CA ASN A 104 8.08 -10.54 3.30
C ASN A 104 9.50 -10.04 3.60
N GLY A 105 10.17 -10.67 4.56
CA GLY A 105 11.49 -10.30 5.03
C GLY A 105 11.46 -9.84 6.49
N GLU A 106 12.41 -8.98 6.84
CA GLU A 106 12.54 -8.46 8.20
C GLU A 106 11.40 -7.50 8.54
N HIS A 107 10.85 -7.67 9.75
CA HIS A 107 9.98 -6.74 10.44
C HIS A 107 10.63 -6.38 11.77
N LYS A 108 11.00 -5.11 11.92
CA LYS A 108 11.73 -4.60 13.08
C LYS A 108 10.99 -3.41 13.67
N ILE A 109 10.74 -3.45 14.97
CA ILE A 109 10.17 -2.34 15.75
C ILE A 109 11.18 -1.96 16.82
N LEU A 110 11.46 -0.67 16.93
CA LEU A 110 12.41 -0.10 17.88
C LEU A 110 11.69 0.73 18.93
N ASN A 111 12.29 0.85 20.12
CA ASN A 111 11.95 1.88 21.09
C ASN A 111 12.63 3.21 20.68
N LYS A 112 12.25 4.32 21.34
CA LYS A 112 12.85 5.65 21.10
C LYS A 112 14.37 5.71 21.35
N ASP A 113 14.89 4.85 22.22
CA ASP A 113 16.33 4.75 22.49
C ASP A 113 17.10 3.91 21.44
N GLY A 114 16.39 3.40 20.42
CA GLY A 114 16.95 2.53 19.38
C GLY A 114 17.05 1.05 19.76
N SER A 115 16.68 0.67 20.98
CA SER A 115 16.66 -0.75 21.37
C SER A 115 15.58 -1.51 20.60
N ILE A 116 15.88 -2.75 20.21
CA ILE A 116 14.91 -3.61 19.53
C ILE A 116 13.80 -3.96 20.51
N LYS A 117 12.59 -3.54 20.14
CA LYS A 117 11.36 -3.93 20.85
C LYS A 117 10.82 -5.25 20.30
N GLU A 118 10.87 -5.40 18.98
CA GLU A 118 10.35 -6.56 18.27
C GLU A 118 11.18 -6.82 17.02
N LEU A 119 11.48 -8.10 16.77
CA LEU A 119 12.13 -8.56 15.56
C LEU A 119 11.49 -9.86 15.13
N ALA A 120 10.86 -9.84 13.95
CA ALA A 120 10.25 -11.00 13.33
C ALA A 120 10.64 -11.07 11.85
N TYR A 121 10.56 -12.26 11.27
CA TYR A 121 10.79 -12.49 9.85
C TYR A 121 9.54 -13.09 9.24
N TYR A 122 9.17 -12.62 8.05
CA TYR A 122 7.97 -13.08 7.36
C TYR A 122 8.30 -13.63 5.98
N LYS A 123 7.52 -14.61 5.53
CA LYS A 123 7.50 -15.07 4.15
C LYS A 123 6.06 -15.09 3.66
N ASP A 124 5.78 -14.27 2.64
CA ASP A 124 4.47 -14.19 1.99
C ASP A 124 3.31 -13.99 2.99
N GLY A 125 3.55 -13.18 4.03
CA GLY A 125 2.61 -12.84 5.09
C GLY A 125 2.62 -13.77 6.31
N VAL A 126 3.40 -14.86 6.27
CA VAL A 126 3.49 -15.83 7.38
C VAL A 126 4.75 -15.58 8.19
N GLU A 127 4.61 -15.47 9.50
CA GLU A 127 5.75 -15.34 10.41
C GLU A 127 6.58 -16.63 10.42
N LEU A 128 7.90 -16.48 10.30
CA LEU A 128 8.86 -17.57 10.40
C LEU A 128 9.25 -17.73 11.87
N ASP A 129 8.93 -18.89 12.42
CA ASP A 129 9.33 -19.25 13.78
C ASP A 129 10.86 -19.43 13.83
N GLN A 130 11.51 -18.85 14.85
CA GLN A 130 12.98 -18.84 14.98
C GLN A 130 13.49 -20.05 15.79
N ASN A 131 12.86 -21.22 15.65
CA ASN A 131 13.25 -22.45 16.36
C ASN A 131 14.60 -23.02 15.90
#